data_AF-A0A9Q5HSW7-F1
#
_entry.id   AF-A0A9Q5HSW7-F1
#
_cell.length_a   1.000
_cell.length_b   1.000
_cell.length_c   1.000
_cell.angle_alpha   90.00
_cell.angle_beta   90.00
_cell.angle_gamma   90.00
#
_symmetry.space_group_name_H-M   'P 1'
#
loop_
_entity.id
_entity.type
_entity.pdbx_description
1 polymer ?
#
loop_
_entity_poly.entity_id
_entity_poly.type
_entity_poly.pdbx_seq_one_letter_code
_entity_poly.pdbx_strand_id
1 'polypeptide(L)'
;MKTFSCSYRRKAFSRANASRCNAELLCYDGDLPAPYWYNENKDKFKPIFKLEADLSSLWDTLDRGTSLFEVILNPTFRPYKYLVFDIELKFGTTEVEARIKWEENGIVKYGPAKIHWLE
;
A
#
# COMPACT_ATOMS: atom_id res chain seq x y z
N MET A 1 1.88 9.10 -20.51
CA MET A 1 2.16 8.75 -19.09
C MET A 1 1.18 7.67 -18.67
N LYS A 2 1.68 6.52 -18.19
CA LYS A 2 0.81 5.38 -17.82
C LYS A 2 0.83 5.21 -16.31
N THR A 3 -0.35 5.09 -15.72
CA THR A 3 -0.51 4.85 -14.27
C THR A 3 -0.88 3.39 -14.05
N PHE A 4 -0.17 2.73 -13.15
CA PHE A 4 -0.51 1.41 -12.64
C PHE A 4 -0.93 1.57 -11.18
N SER A 5 -1.97 0.85 -10.78
CA SER A 5 -2.51 0.90 -9.43
C SER A 5 -2.65 -0.49 -8.87
N CYS A 6 -2.37 -0.65 -7.58
CA CYS A 6 -2.67 -1.85 -6.82
C CYS A 6 -3.38 -1.47 -5.53
N SER A 7 -4.46 -2.18 -5.22
CA SER A 7 -5.27 -1.93 -4.02
C SER A 7 -4.77 -2.74 -2.83
N TYR A 8 -4.68 -2.08 -1.69
CA TYR A 8 -4.24 -2.65 -0.43
C TYR A 8 -5.33 -2.51 0.63
N ARG A 9 -5.46 -3.56 1.46
CA ARG A 9 -6.31 -3.56 2.64
C ARG A 9 -5.52 -4.04 3.84
N ARG A 10 -5.39 -3.18 4.86
CA ARG A 10 -4.53 -3.46 6.02
C ARG A 10 -5.27 -3.20 7.34
N LYS A 11 -5.09 -4.11 8.31
CA LYS A 11 -5.51 -3.87 9.71
C LYS A 11 -4.45 -3.04 10.43
N ALA A 12 -4.87 -1.99 11.11
CA ALA A 12 -3.99 -1.18 11.94
C ALA A 12 -4.59 -0.97 13.34
N PHE A 13 -3.77 -1.18 14.37
CA PHE A 13 -4.17 -1.13 15.79
C PHE A 13 -3.74 0.17 16.49
N SER A 14 -2.88 0.97 15.86
CA SER A 14 -2.38 2.23 16.39
C SER A 14 -1.90 3.11 15.24
N ARG A 15 -1.81 4.43 15.46
CA ARG A 15 -1.28 5.38 14.47
C ARG A 15 0.15 5.02 14.05
N ALA A 16 1.00 4.66 15.02
CA ALA A 16 2.40 4.30 14.73
C ALA A 16 2.53 3.06 13.83
N ASN A 17 1.64 2.08 14.00
CA ASN A 17 1.59 0.92 13.10
C ASN A 17 0.93 1.29 11.77
N ALA A 18 -0.06 2.18 11.77
CA ALA A 18 -0.78 2.59 10.57
C ALA A 18 0.06 3.44 9.62
N SER A 19 0.92 4.32 10.14
CA SER A 19 1.48 5.47 9.41
C SER A 19 2.38 5.10 8.24
N ARG A 20 2.94 3.89 8.18
CA ARG A 20 3.87 3.51 7.11
C ARG A 20 3.50 2.19 6.47
N CYS A 21 3.49 2.14 5.14
CA CYS A 21 3.37 0.92 4.38
C CYS A 21 4.55 0.76 3.43
N ASN A 22 5.18 -0.40 3.45
CA ASN A 22 6.26 -0.73 2.53
C ASN A 22 5.75 -1.67 1.45
N ALA A 23 6.13 -1.40 0.20
CA ALA A 23 5.90 -2.26 -0.94
C ALA A 23 7.18 -2.34 -1.79
N GLU A 24 7.26 -3.32 -2.67
CA GLU A 24 8.41 -3.50 -3.56
C GLU A 24 7.90 -3.63 -4.99
N LEU A 25 8.60 -2.99 -5.94
CA LEU A 25 8.42 -3.29 -7.35
C LEU A 25 9.44 -4.34 -7.75
N LEU A 26 8.93 -5.47 -8.22
CA LEU A 26 9.75 -6.58 -8.69
C LEU A 26 9.81 -6.58 -10.22
N CYS A 27 11.01 -6.72 -10.76
CA CYS A 27 11.22 -7.02 -12.17
C CYS A 27 11.42 -8.51 -12.35
N TYR A 28 10.78 -9.07 -13.36
CA TYR A 28 11.17 -10.38 -13.84
C TYR A 28 12.44 -10.25 -14.69
N ASP A 29 13.51 -10.96 -14.30
CA ASP A 29 14.82 -10.94 -14.96
C ASP A 29 15.21 -12.39 -15.36
N GLY A 30 14.40 -13.00 -16.20
CA GLY A 30 14.64 -14.34 -16.74
C GLY A 30 14.52 -14.40 -18.25
N ASP A 31 15.06 -15.47 -18.85
CA ASP A 31 15.19 -15.60 -20.32
C ASP A 31 13.86 -15.95 -21.04
N LEU A 32 12.84 -16.36 -20.28
CA LEU A 32 11.51 -16.73 -20.81
C LEU A 32 10.51 -15.59 -20.59
N PRO A 33 9.38 -15.54 -21.31
CA PRO A 33 8.30 -14.61 -20.98
C PRO A 33 7.90 -14.67 -19.50
N ALA A 34 7.48 -13.52 -18.94
CA ALA A 34 7.14 -13.41 -17.53
C ALA A 34 6.14 -14.52 -17.11
N PRO A 35 6.45 -15.31 -16.07
CA PRO A 35 5.64 -16.47 -15.69
C PRO A 35 4.33 -16.03 -15.05
N TYR A 36 3.29 -16.86 -15.20
CA TYR A 36 2.00 -16.64 -14.57
C TYR A 36 2.05 -16.80 -13.04
N TRP A 37 2.90 -17.69 -12.53
CA TRP A 37 2.96 -18.05 -11.11
C TRP A 37 4.19 -17.44 -10.43
N TYR A 38 3.97 -16.32 -9.72
CA TYR A 38 5.03 -15.62 -9.00
C TYR A 38 5.76 -16.51 -7.98
N ASN A 39 5.02 -17.23 -7.13
CA ASN A 39 5.62 -17.99 -6.02
C ASN A 39 6.56 -19.10 -6.48
N GLU A 40 6.30 -19.71 -7.63
CA GLU A 40 7.12 -20.79 -8.21
C GLU A 40 8.39 -20.28 -8.89
N ASN A 41 8.45 -18.98 -9.22
CA ASN A 41 9.55 -18.37 -9.97
C ASN A 41 10.16 -17.19 -9.21
N LYS A 42 9.95 -17.12 -7.90
CA LYS A 42 10.28 -15.95 -7.08
C LYS A 42 11.77 -15.58 -7.15
N ASP A 43 12.62 -16.56 -7.34
CA ASP A 43 14.07 -16.43 -7.55
C ASP A 43 14.44 -15.65 -8.82
N LYS A 44 13.56 -15.63 -9.82
CA LYS A 44 13.72 -14.90 -11.08
C LYS A 44 13.20 -13.47 -11.02
N PHE A 45 12.61 -13.06 -9.91
CA PHE A 45 12.14 -11.71 -9.69
C PHE A 45 13.13 -10.94 -8.81
N LYS A 46 13.65 -9.83 -9.30
CA LYS A 46 14.56 -8.95 -8.57
C LYS A 46 13.85 -7.67 -8.18
N PRO A 47 13.98 -7.19 -6.93
CA PRO A 47 13.40 -5.92 -6.54
C PRO A 47 14.18 -4.77 -7.20
N ILE A 48 13.49 -3.89 -7.92
CA ILE A 48 14.08 -2.68 -8.53
C ILE A 48 14.14 -1.57 -7.49
N PHE A 49 13.04 -1.37 -6.77
CA PHE A 49 12.94 -0.35 -5.75
C PHE A 49 11.97 -0.75 -4.64
N LYS A 50 12.19 -0.14 -3.48
CA LYS A 50 11.27 -0.15 -2.34
C LYS A 50 10.44 1.13 -2.35
N LEU A 51 9.18 1.01 -1.95
CA LEU A 51 8.25 2.11 -1.83
C LEU A 51 7.83 2.23 -0.38
N GLU A 52 7.96 3.42 0.19
CA GLU A 52 7.47 3.77 1.52
C GLU A 52 6.32 4.78 1.38
N ALA A 53 5.12 4.35 1.73
CA ALA A 53 3.91 5.18 1.72
C ALA A 53 3.59 5.71 3.12
N ASP A 54 3.30 7.01 3.23
CA ASP A 54 2.83 7.63 4.46
C ASP A 54 1.29 7.62 4.53
N LEU A 55 0.75 6.77 5.40
CA LEU A 55 -0.68 6.61 5.62
C LEU A 55 -1.20 7.43 6.80
N SER A 56 -0.41 8.35 7.36
CA SER A 56 -0.79 9.13 8.54
C SER A 56 -2.08 9.93 8.29
N SER A 57 -2.21 10.53 7.11
CA SER A 57 -3.43 11.26 6.73
C SER A 57 -4.64 10.33 6.66
N LEU A 58 -4.49 9.13 6.10
CA LEU A 58 -5.56 8.14 5.99
C LEU A 58 -6.04 7.65 7.38
N TRP A 59 -5.13 7.54 8.35
CA TRP A 59 -5.48 7.13 9.71
C TRP A 59 -6.43 8.11 10.41
N ASP A 60 -6.23 9.40 10.17
CA ASP A 60 -7.01 10.48 10.77
C ASP A 60 -8.40 10.60 10.15
N THR A 61 -8.54 10.24 8.87
CA THR A 61 -9.80 10.31 8.12
C THR A 61 -10.72 9.12 8.36
N LEU A 62 -10.17 7.95 8.70
CA LEU A 62 -10.98 6.75 8.94
C LEU A 62 -11.76 6.88 10.24
N ASP A 63 -13.08 6.85 10.10
CA ASP A 63 -14.00 6.92 11.22
C ASP A 63 -13.70 5.80 12.23
N ARG A 64 -13.87 6.07 13.52
CA ARG A 64 -13.39 5.18 14.60
C ARG A 64 -14.09 3.81 14.63
N GLY A 65 -15.11 3.62 13.79
CA GLY A 65 -16.12 2.58 13.87
C GLY A 65 -15.76 1.15 13.47
N THR A 66 -14.60 0.87 12.86
CA THR A 66 -14.36 -0.45 12.26
C THR A 66 -14.43 -1.62 13.24
N SER A 67 -14.13 -1.41 14.52
CA SER A 67 -14.16 -2.46 15.56
C SER A 67 -14.77 -2.01 16.88
N LEU A 68 -15.39 -0.81 16.95
CA LEU A 68 -16.00 -0.32 18.20
C LEU A 68 -17.10 -1.27 18.71
N PHE A 69 -17.86 -1.87 17.79
CA PHE A 69 -18.86 -2.86 18.14
C PHE A 69 -18.25 -4.12 18.80
N GLU A 70 -17.09 -4.57 18.32
CA GLU A 70 -16.38 -5.73 18.90
C GLU A 70 -15.82 -5.42 20.30
N VAL A 71 -15.40 -4.16 20.54
CA VAL A 71 -14.98 -3.68 21.87
C VAL A 71 -16.15 -3.65 22.86
N ILE A 72 -17.35 -3.23 22.41
CA ILE A 72 -18.54 -3.20 23.27
C ILE A 72 -18.94 -4.61 23.70
N LEU A 73 -18.88 -5.58 22.78
CA LEU A 73 -19.23 -6.97 23.06
C LEU A 73 -18.17 -7.73 23.86
N ASN A 74 -16.90 -7.35 23.72
CA ASN A 74 -15.79 -7.98 24.42
C ASN A 74 -14.79 -6.92 24.92
N PRO A 75 -14.80 -6.58 26.22
CA PRO A 75 -13.93 -5.57 26.80
C PRO A 75 -12.42 -5.86 26.67
N THR A 76 -12.02 -7.12 26.42
CA THR A 76 -10.62 -7.48 26.16
C THR A 76 -10.19 -7.29 24.70
N PHE A 77 -11.14 -6.96 23.82
CA PHE A 77 -10.89 -6.80 22.40
C PHE A 77 -10.06 -5.56 22.11
N ARG A 78 -8.99 -5.71 21.34
CA ARG A 78 -8.15 -4.59 20.93
C ARG A 78 -8.74 -3.90 19.71
N PRO A 79 -9.11 -2.62 19.78
CA PRO A 79 -9.64 -1.91 18.62
C PRO A 79 -8.62 -1.82 17.50
N TYR A 80 -9.11 -1.95 16.27
CA TYR A 80 -8.37 -1.74 15.03
C TYR A 80 -9.22 -1.00 13.99
N LYS A 81 -8.53 -0.45 12.99
CA LYS A 81 -9.12 0.14 11.77
C LYS A 81 -8.66 -0.63 10.54
N TYR A 82 -9.50 -0.68 9.51
CA TYR A 82 -9.06 -1.11 8.18
C TYR A 82 -8.64 0.12 7.38
N LEU A 83 -7.39 0.14 6.93
CA LEU A 83 -6.88 1.08 5.94
C LEU A 83 -7.12 0.46 4.56
N VAL A 84 -7.89 1.14 3.72
CA VAL A 84 -8.12 0.76 2.33
C VAL A 84 -7.60 1.89 1.45
N PHE A 85 -6.63 1.58 0.60
CA PHE A 85 -5.96 2.56 -0.25
C PHE A 85 -5.33 1.86 -1.45
N ASP A 86 -5.05 2.65 -2.48
CA ASP A 86 -4.30 2.25 -3.64
C ASP A 86 -2.89 2.83 -3.57
N ILE A 87 -1.90 2.06 -4.02
CA ILE A 87 -0.59 2.60 -4.38
C ILE A 87 -0.57 2.77 -5.90
N GLU A 88 -0.38 4.00 -6.35
CA GLU A 88 -0.28 4.34 -7.77
C GLU A 88 1.18 4.62 -8.14
N LEU A 89 1.66 3.94 -9.18
CA LEU A 89 2.92 4.22 -9.86
C LEU A 89 2.65 4.88 -11.20
N LYS A 90 3.24 6.04 -11.43
CA LYS A 90 3.17 6.76 -12.70
C LYS A 90 4.52 6.64 -13.40
N PHE A 91 4.49 6.09 -14.61
CA PHE A 91 5.66 5.99 -15.47
C PHE A 91 5.58 7.09 -16.53
N GLY A 92 6.46 8.08 -16.38
CA GLY A 92 6.82 9.04 -17.41
C GLY A 92 7.87 8.48 -18.36
N THR A 93 8.40 9.32 -19.24
CA THR A 93 9.46 8.92 -20.19
C THR A 93 10.80 8.71 -19.48
N THR A 94 11.10 9.54 -18.48
CA THR A 94 12.38 9.53 -17.74
C THR A 94 12.22 9.41 -16.24
N GLU A 95 10.98 9.50 -15.73
CA GLU A 95 10.70 9.59 -14.31
C GLU A 95 9.64 8.58 -13.90
N VAL A 96 9.78 8.09 -12.67
CA VAL A 96 8.80 7.24 -12.01
C VAL A 96 8.39 7.93 -10.71
N GLU A 97 7.09 8.12 -10.55
CA GLU A 97 6.50 8.71 -9.36
C GLU A 97 5.60 7.70 -8.64
N ALA A 98 5.56 7.79 -7.31
CA ALA A 98 4.65 7.03 -6.48
C ALA A 98 3.75 7.95 -5.66
N ARG A 99 2.50 7.53 -5.45
CA ARG A 99 1.60 8.15 -4.49
C ARG A 99 0.62 7.13 -3.93
N ILE A 100 0.04 7.44 -2.79
CA ILE A 100 -1.17 6.73 -2.34
C ILE A 100 -2.42 7.48 -2.77
N LYS A 101 -3.50 6.73 -2.94
CA LYS A 101 -4.84 7.23 -3.26
C LYS A 101 -5.86 6.53 -2.39
N TRP A 102 -6.83 7.26 -1.87
CA TRP A 102 -7.95 6.69 -1.14
C TRP A 102 -9.21 7.52 -1.36
N GLU A 103 -10.36 6.99 -0.98
CA GLU A 103 -11.62 7.71 -0.96
C GLU A 103 -12.00 8.05 0.47
N GLU A 104 -12.39 9.30 0.69
CA GLU A 104 -12.91 9.80 1.95
C GLU A 104 -14.21 10.57 1.67
N ASN A 105 -15.33 10.08 2.20
CA ASN A 105 -16.65 10.70 2.01
C ASN A 105 -17.01 10.97 0.54
N GLY A 106 -16.72 10.02 -0.35
CA GLY A 106 -16.94 10.16 -1.81
C GLY A 106 -15.92 11.05 -2.53
N ILE A 107 -14.93 11.59 -1.82
CA ILE A 107 -13.88 12.44 -2.39
C ILE A 107 -12.58 11.65 -2.47
N VAL A 108 -12.00 11.59 -3.67
CA VAL A 108 -10.68 11.01 -3.88
C VAL A 108 -9.61 11.92 -3.28
N LYS A 109 -8.76 11.34 -2.44
CA LYS A 109 -7.62 11.98 -1.77
C LYS A 109 -6.32 11.30 -2.20
N TYR A 110 -5.22 12.03 -2.02
CA TYR A 110 -3.87 11.55 -2.32
C TYR A 110 -2.92 11.87 -1.19
N GLY A 111 -1.86 11.08 -1.10
CA GLY A 111 -0.81 11.22 -0.10
C GLY A 111 0.54 10.78 -0.65
N PRO A 112 1.62 11.11 0.06
CA PRO A 112 2.96 10.89 -0.44
C PRO A 112 3.36 9.42 -0.35
N ALA A 113 4.11 8.98 -1.36
CA ALA A 113 4.89 7.76 -1.30
C ALA A 113 6.30 8.05 -1.85
N LYS A 114 7.31 7.46 -1.25
CA LYS A 114 8.72 7.66 -1.61
C LYS A 114 9.27 6.39 -2.22
N ILE A 115 10.08 6.56 -3.25
CA ILE A 115 10.77 5.47 -3.93
C ILE A 115 12.23 5.48 -3.48
N HIS A 116 12.70 4.31 -3.09
CA HIS A 116 14.07 4.03 -2.71
C HIS A 116 14.62 2.99 -3.68
N TRP A 117 15.45 3.44 -4.62
CA TRP A 117 16.11 2.58 -5.59
C TRP A 117 17.05 1.61 -4.87
N LEU A 118 17.05 0.36 -5.33
CA LEU A 118 17.98 -0.65 -4.84
C LEU A 118 19.16 -0.71 -5.82
N GLU A 119 20.37 -0.62 -5.27
CA GLU A 119 21.63 -0.81 -5.99
C GLU A 119 21.91 -2.31 -6.25
#